data_AF-U4KQK5-F1
#
_entry.id   AF-U4KQK5-F1
#
_cell.length_a   1.000
_cell.length_b   1.000
_cell.length_c   1.000
_cell.angle_alpha   90.00
_cell.angle_beta   90.00
_cell.angle_gamma   90.00
#
_symmetry.space_group_name_H-M   'P 1'
#
loop_
_entity.id
_entity.type
_entity.pdbx_description
1 polymer ?
#
loop_
_entity_poly.entity_id
_entity_poly.type
_entity_poly.pdbx_seq_one_letter_code
_entity_poly.pdbx_strand_id
1 'polypeptide(L)'
;MNEDFIKLYQHLNIEVLDLMRQIDTLIKRSVDFVIEEKVWSKTAMYYIGKRTIILALFSDHINIVSNPQIYKDSILYQNAIIENKEFLKGYKITPKGMLQIYLGQEVPEQLLLQIFKQTFTK
;
A
#
# COMPACT_ATOMS: atom_id res chain seq x y z
N MET A 1 11.44 -0.33 -7.22
CA MET A 1 11.55 -1.16 -6.00
C MET A 1 12.99 -1.31 -5.58
N ASN A 2 13.27 -1.39 -4.28
CA ASN A 2 14.60 -1.74 -3.78
C ASN A 2 14.91 -3.24 -3.98
N GLU A 3 16.18 -3.65 -3.80
CA GLU A 3 16.60 -5.03 -4.00
C GLU A 3 15.94 -6.03 -3.04
N ASP A 4 15.67 -5.61 -1.80
CA ASP A 4 15.07 -6.49 -0.80
C ASP A 4 13.64 -6.87 -1.16
N PHE A 5 12.88 -5.95 -1.75
CA PHE A 5 11.53 -6.22 -2.28
C PHE A 5 11.58 -7.18 -3.46
N ILE A 6 12.56 -7.01 -4.36
CA ILE A 6 12.76 -7.92 -5.49
C ILE A 6 13.04 -9.34 -4.97
N LYS A 7 13.99 -9.49 -4.04
CA LYS A 7 14.32 -10.78 -3.42
C LYS A 7 13.14 -11.41 -2.68
N LEU A 8 12.36 -10.58 -1.97
CA LEU A 8 11.21 -11.03 -1.21
C LEU A 8 10.15 -11.67 -2.11
N TYR A 9 9.95 -11.16 -3.32
CA TYR A 9 8.83 -11.53 -4.19
C TYR A 9 9.20 -12.26 -5.47
N GLN A 10 10.48 -12.55 -5.71
CA GLN A 10 10.96 -13.25 -6.92
C GLN A 10 10.30 -14.61 -7.21
N HIS A 11 9.62 -15.21 -6.22
CA HIS A 11 8.91 -16.48 -6.34
C HIS A 11 7.43 -16.33 -6.74
N LEU A 12 6.90 -15.11 -6.77
CA LEU A 12 5.53 -14.83 -7.17
C LEU A 12 5.41 -14.84 -8.70
N ASN A 13 4.18 -15.01 -9.20
CA ASN A 13 3.92 -14.91 -10.63
C ASN A 13 4.19 -13.48 -11.15
N ILE A 14 4.41 -13.38 -12.46
CA ILE A 14 4.77 -12.10 -13.09
C ILE A 14 3.66 -11.05 -12.98
N GLU A 15 2.40 -11.46 -13.00
CA GLU A 15 1.24 -10.55 -12.93
C GLU A 15 1.15 -9.84 -11.57
N VAL A 16 1.35 -10.58 -10.47
CA VAL A 16 1.41 -10.00 -9.12
C VAL A 16 2.62 -9.07 -8.98
N LEU A 17 3.76 -9.44 -9.56
CA LEU A 17 4.94 -8.59 -9.56
C LEU A 17 4.72 -7.29 -10.33
N ASP A 18 4.03 -7.34 -11.46
CA ASP A 18 3.73 -6.15 -12.26
C ASP A 18 2.72 -5.25 -11.56
N LEU A 19 1.66 -5.82 -10.96
CA LEU A 19 0.75 -5.07 -10.10
C LEU A 19 1.52 -4.42 -8.94
N MET A 20 2.42 -5.14 -8.28
CA MET A 20 3.24 -4.59 -7.20
C MET A 20 4.11 -3.44 -7.69
N ARG A 21 4.78 -3.56 -8.84
CA ARG A 21 5.61 -2.50 -9.43
C ARG A 21 4.78 -1.25 -9.75
N GLN A 22 3.57 -1.43 -10.25
CA GLN A 22 2.64 -0.33 -10.50
C GLN A 22 2.32 0.40 -9.18
N ILE A 23 1.97 -0.34 -8.13
CA ILE A 23 1.67 0.25 -6.81
C ILE A 23 2.92 0.91 -6.17
N ASP A 24 4.10 0.30 -6.24
CA ASP A 24 5.39 0.88 -5.80
C ASP A 24 5.64 2.24 -6.49
N THR A 25 5.39 2.29 -7.79
CA THR A 25 5.54 3.52 -8.59
C THR A 25 4.57 4.59 -8.12
N LEU A 26 3.32 4.25 -7.83
CA LEU A 26 2.34 5.21 -7.31
C LEU A 26 2.71 5.70 -5.90
N ILE A 27 3.18 4.82 -5.01
CA ILE A 27 3.65 5.20 -3.68
C ILE A 27 4.78 6.23 -3.80
N LYS A 28 5.78 5.96 -4.64
CA LYS A 28 6.94 6.85 -4.85
C LYS A 28 6.61 8.17 -5.54
N ARG A 29 5.59 8.19 -6.39
CA ARG A 29 5.10 9.41 -7.06
C ARG A 29 4.14 10.24 -6.20
N SER A 30 3.65 9.71 -5.08
CA SER A 30 2.62 10.38 -4.28
C SER A 30 3.13 11.61 -3.52
N VAL A 31 4.44 11.69 -3.28
CA VAL A 31 5.09 12.75 -2.49
C VAL A 31 6.52 12.99 -2.98
N ASP A 32 7.03 14.20 -2.76
CA ASP A 32 8.40 14.59 -3.11
C ASP A 32 9.44 14.30 -2.00
N PHE A 33 9.03 13.60 -0.94
CA PHE A 33 9.90 13.23 0.18
C PHE A 33 10.61 11.90 -0.07
N VAL A 34 11.78 11.73 0.55
CA VAL A 34 12.46 10.43 0.57
C VAL A 34 11.64 9.44 1.38
N ILE A 35 11.21 8.36 0.72
CA ILE A 35 10.49 7.24 1.34
C ILE A 35 11.51 6.18 1.76
N GLU A 36 11.47 5.81 3.04
CA GLU A 36 12.27 4.69 3.55
C GLU A 36 11.54 3.36 3.24
N GLU A 37 12.20 2.46 2.51
CA GLU A 37 11.69 1.14 2.17
C GLU A 37 12.31 0.08 3.09
N LYS A 38 11.50 -0.73 3.77
CA LYS A 38 11.95 -1.82 4.65
C LYS A 38 11.15 -3.10 4.41
N VAL A 39 11.83 -4.24 4.49
CA VAL A 39 11.18 -5.54 4.62
C VAL A 39 11.07 -5.90 6.09
N TRP A 40 9.85 -6.17 6.57
CA TRP A 40 9.64 -6.72 7.91
C TRP A 40 8.58 -7.81 7.87
N SER A 41 8.84 -8.92 8.57
CA SER A 41 7.97 -10.11 8.57
C SER A 41 7.50 -10.51 7.16
N LYS A 42 8.42 -10.53 6.19
CA LYS A 42 8.16 -10.86 4.77
C LYS A 42 7.16 -9.94 4.06
N THR A 43 7.09 -8.68 4.47
CA THR A 43 6.19 -7.69 3.89
C THR A 43 6.94 -6.43 3.50
N ALA A 44 6.61 -5.86 2.34
CA ALA A 44 7.15 -4.59 1.89
C ALA A 44 6.46 -3.43 2.62
N MET A 45 7.27 -2.59 3.26
CA MET A 45 6.82 -1.45 4.07
C MET A 45 7.52 -0.18 3.63
N TYR A 46 6.76 0.91 3.58
CA TYR A 46 7.18 2.23 3.13
C TYR A 46 6.92 3.23 4.24
N TYR A 47 7.92 4.04 4.58
CA TYR A 47 7.87 4.95 5.72
C TYR A 47 8.25 6.37 5.37
N ILE A 48 7.53 7.32 5.96
CA ILE A 48 7.98 8.70 6.19
C ILE A 48 7.78 9.00 7.67
N GLY A 49 8.88 9.05 8.42
CA GLY A 49 8.84 9.13 9.88
C GLY A 49 8.09 7.93 10.46
N LYS A 50 6.95 8.18 11.12
CA LYS A 50 6.09 7.13 11.71
C LYS A 50 4.93 6.70 10.80
N ARG A 51 4.74 7.37 9.67
CA ARG A 51 3.64 7.13 8.72
C ARG A 51 4.02 5.98 7.82
N THR A 52 3.09 5.05 7.59
CA THR A 52 3.42 3.78 6.96
C THR A 52 2.40 3.39 5.89
N ILE A 53 2.91 2.93 4.74
CA ILE A 53 2.18 2.11 3.78
C ILE A 53 2.77 0.71 3.78
N ILE A 54 1.91 -0.31 3.75
CA ILE A 54 2.33 -1.72 3.71
C ILE A 54 1.68 -2.40 2.51
N LEU A 55 2.46 -3.18 1.76
CA LEU A 55 1.97 -4.06 0.70
C LEU A 55 2.10 -5.51 1.14
N ALA A 56 0.97 -6.14 1.42
CA ALA A 56 0.90 -7.58 1.68
C ALA A 56 0.44 -8.29 0.40
N LEU A 57 1.35 -9.06 -0.21
CA LEU A 57 1.12 -9.73 -1.48
C LEU A 57 0.56 -11.13 -1.26
N PHE A 58 -0.38 -11.51 -2.13
CA PHE A 58 -0.98 -12.82 -2.23
C PHE A 58 -0.86 -13.33 -3.68
N SER A 59 -1.23 -14.58 -3.92
CA SER A 59 -1.11 -15.21 -5.26
C SER A 59 -1.97 -14.54 -6.33
N ASP A 60 -3.05 -13.88 -5.94
CA ASP A 60 -4.11 -13.36 -6.81
C ASP A 60 -4.50 -11.91 -6.51
N HIS A 61 -3.89 -11.27 -5.51
CA HIS A 61 -4.18 -9.89 -5.14
C HIS A 61 -3.08 -9.25 -4.30
N ILE A 62 -3.16 -7.94 -4.12
CA ILE A 62 -2.36 -7.17 -3.17
C ILE A 62 -3.28 -6.49 -2.16
N ASN A 63 -2.93 -6.59 -0.89
CA ASN A 63 -3.51 -5.78 0.17
C ASN A 63 -2.64 -4.56 0.43
N ILE A 64 -3.26 -3.38 0.35
CA ILE A 64 -2.67 -2.10 0.66
C ILE A 64 -3.15 -1.67 2.04
N VAL A 65 -2.23 -1.31 2.91
CA VAL A 65 -2.52 -0.83 4.27
C VAL A 65 -1.99 0.58 4.44
N SER A 66 -2.84 1.51 4.86
CA SER A 66 -2.46 2.87 5.27
C SER A 66 -2.50 2.97 6.78
N ASN A 67 -1.37 3.26 7.43
CA ASN A 67 -1.25 3.41 8.89
C ASN A 67 -1.99 2.28 9.65
N PRO A 68 -1.41 1.07 9.73
CA PRO A 68 -2.09 -0.11 10.25
C PRO A 68 -2.69 0.10 11.64
N GLN A 69 -3.77 -0.64 11.90
CA GLN A 69 -4.56 -0.54 13.14
C GLN A 69 -3.82 -0.92 14.42
N ILE A 70 -2.62 -1.50 14.33
CA ILE A 70 -1.73 -1.64 15.49
C ILE A 70 -1.35 -0.27 16.10
N TYR A 71 -1.47 0.81 15.31
CA TYR A 71 -1.28 2.18 15.77
C TYR A 71 -2.56 2.82 16.32
N LYS A 72 -3.67 2.08 16.50
CA LYS A 72 -4.99 2.63 16.91
C LYS A 72 -4.96 3.52 18.16
N ASP A 73 -4.04 3.25 19.07
CA ASP A 73 -3.89 3.99 20.33
C ASP A 73 -2.88 5.16 20.20
N SER A 74 -2.39 5.43 18.98
CA SER A 74 -1.52 6.54 18.62
C SER A 74 -2.32 7.65 17.94
N ILE A 75 -1.91 8.90 18.14
CA ILE A 75 -2.36 10.08 17.38
C ILE A 75 -2.20 9.91 15.84
N LEU A 76 -1.41 8.91 15.43
CA LEU A 76 -1.13 8.57 14.03
C LEU A 76 -2.13 7.61 13.39
N TYR A 77 -3.16 7.15 14.11
CA TYR A 77 -4.19 6.30 13.53
C TYR A 77 -5.13 7.09 12.61
N GLN A 78 -4.68 7.32 11.38
CA GLN A 78 -5.47 7.83 10.27
C GLN A 78 -5.32 6.86 9.10
N ASN A 79 -6.32 6.00 8.93
CA ASN A 79 -6.36 5.08 7.80
C ASN A 79 -7.02 5.78 6.61
N ALA A 80 -6.18 6.37 5.75
CA ALA A 80 -6.62 7.09 4.55
C ALA A 80 -7.48 6.24 3.60
N ILE A 81 -7.35 4.91 3.62
CA ILE A 81 -8.22 4.02 2.83
C ILE A 81 -9.66 4.08 3.35
N ILE A 82 -9.85 4.05 4.67
CA ILE A 82 -11.18 4.17 5.28
C ILE A 82 -11.76 5.56 5.05
N GLU A 83 -10.95 6.61 5.15
CA GLU A 83 -11.40 7.99 4.91
C GLU A 83 -11.86 8.23 3.46
N ASN A 84 -11.32 7.46 2.50
CA ASN A 84 -11.69 7.54 1.09
C ASN A 84 -12.60 6.38 0.62
N LYS A 85 -13.19 5.61 1.56
CA LYS A 85 -13.98 4.40 1.25
C LYS A 85 -15.12 4.64 0.26
N GLU A 86 -15.78 5.80 0.32
CA GLU A 86 -16.89 6.13 -0.60
C GLU A 86 -16.45 6.24 -2.06
N PHE A 87 -15.18 6.60 -2.31
CA PHE A 87 -14.59 6.67 -3.65
C PHE A 87 -14.01 5.33 -4.11
N LEU A 88 -13.89 4.36 -3.20
CA LEU A 88 -13.43 2.99 -3.47
C LEU A 88 -14.60 2.01 -3.69
N LYS A 89 -15.77 2.50 -4.10
CA LYS A 89 -16.91 1.65 -4.47
C LYS A 89 -16.51 0.72 -5.62
N GLY A 90 -16.72 -0.58 -5.44
CA GLY A 90 -16.28 -1.62 -6.39
C GLY A 90 -14.97 -2.31 -5.99
N TYR A 91 -14.25 -1.80 -4.99
CA TYR A 91 -13.09 -2.47 -4.41
C TYR A 91 -13.43 -3.11 -3.07
N LYS A 92 -12.76 -4.22 -2.76
CA LYS A 92 -12.92 -4.89 -1.48
C LYS A 92 -12.06 -4.20 -0.43
N ILE A 93 -12.68 -3.77 0.66
CA ILE A 93 -11.98 -3.29 1.85
C ILE A 93 -12.22 -4.31 2.97
N THR A 94 -11.14 -4.84 3.54
CA THR A 94 -11.19 -5.82 4.61
C THR A 94 -11.73 -5.20 5.92
N PRO A 95 -12.22 -5.99 6.89
CA PRO A 95 -12.64 -5.46 8.19
C PRO A 95 -11.55 -4.68 8.95
N LYS A 96 -10.27 -4.94 8.65
CA LYS A 96 -9.11 -4.21 9.21
C LYS A 96 -8.76 -2.93 8.43
N GLY A 97 -9.56 -2.55 7.43
CA GLY A 97 -9.37 -1.34 6.63
C GLY A 97 -8.26 -1.40 5.59
N MET A 98 -7.90 -2.61 5.14
CA MET A 98 -6.95 -2.81 4.04
C MET A 98 -7.72 -2.84 2.71
N LEU A 99 -7.23 -2.12 1.71
CA LEU A 99 -7.76 -2.16 0.34
C LEU A 99 -7.18 -3.38 -0.37
N GLN A 100 -8.03 -4.22 -0.97
CA GLN A 100 -7.59 -5.35 -1.80
C GLN A 100 -7.76 -5.00 -3.27
N ILE A 101 -6.71 -5.20 -4.06
CA ILE A 101 -6.72 -5.08 -5.53
C ILE A 101 -6.38 -6.46 -6.11
N TYR A 102 -7.34 -7.06 -6.81
CA TYR A 102 -7.16 -8.37 -7.46
C TYR A 102 -6.44 -8.25 -8.81
N LEU A 103 -5.79 -9.33 -9.24
CA LEU A 103 -5.26 -9.41 -10.60
C LEU A 103 -6.37 -9.18 -11.64
N GLY A 104 -6.05 -8.42 -12.69
CA GLY A 104 -7.00 -8.04 -13.73
C GLY A 104 -8.02 -6.97 -13.33
N GLN A 105 -8.06 -6.55 -12.05
CA GLN A 105 -8.84 -5.40 -11.63
C GLN A 105 -8.12 -4.11 -12.03
N GLU A 106 -8.88 -3.11 -12.46
CA GLU A 106 -8.33 -1.77 -12.73
C GLU A 106 -7.67 -1.20 -11.46
N VAL A 107 -6.51 -0.59 -11.60
CA VAL A 107 -5.84 0.11 -10.50
C VAL A 107 -6.35 1.55 -10.49
N PRO A 108 -6.98 2.03 -9.40
CA PRO A 108 -7.53 3.38 -9.34
C PRO A 108 -6.41 4.40 -9.06
N GLU A 109 -5.53 4.62 -10.05
CA GLU A 109 -4.23 5.29 -9.86
C GLU A 109 -4.34 6.67 -9.21
N GLN A 110 -5.25 7.52 -9.70
CA GLN A 110 -5.43 8.88 -9.18
C GLN A 110 -5.88 8.89 -7.72
N LEU A 111 -6.80 7.99 -7.37
CA LEU A 111 -7.28 7.85 -6.00
C LEU A 111 -6.20 7.28 -5.08
N LEU A 112 -5.41 6.32 -5.57
CA LEU A 112 -4.27 5.79 -4.80
C LEU A 112 -3.19 6.86 -4.57
N LEU A 113 -2.85 7.68 -5.56
CA LEU A 113 -1.94 8.80 -5.38
C LEU A 113 -2.41 9.74 -4.27
N GLN A 114 -3.71 10.08 -4.26
CA GLN A 114 -4.31 10.90 -3.20
C GLN A 114 -4.24 10.21 -1.83
N ILE A 115 -4.62 8.93 -1.75
CA ILE A 115 -4.58 8.15 -0.51
C ILE A 115 -3.17 8.07 0.04
N PHE A 116 -2.17 7.76 -0.79
CA PHE A 116 -0.77 7.64 -0.37
C PHE A 116 -0.20 8.96 0.11
N LYS A 117 -0.49 10.05 -0.61
CA LYS A 117 -0.13 11.40 -0.18
C LYS A 117 -0.73 11.70 1.19
N GLN A 118 -2.03 11.46 1.35
CA GLN A 118 -2.73 11.65 2.62
C GLN A 118 -2.10 10.83 3.75
N THR A 119 -1.80 9.55 3.53
CA THR A 119 -1.12 8.68 4.51
C THR A 119 0.20 9.30 4.99
N PHE A 120 0.99 9.86 4.07
CA PHE A 120 2.33 10.40 4.35
C PHE A 120 2.35 11.86 4.82
N THR A 121 1.27 12.63 4.66
CA THR A 121 1.26 14.06 5.04
C THR A 121 0.32 14.42 6.17
N LYS A 122 -0.75 13.64 6.42
CA LYS A 122 -1.85 14.01 7.32
C LYS A 122 -1.86 13.22 8.61
#